data_AF-A0A0G1RN84-F1
#
_entry.id   AF-A0A0G1RN84-F1
#
_cell.length_a   1.000
_cell.length_b   1.000
_cell.length_c   1.000
_cell.angle_alpha   90.00
_cell.angle_beta   90.00
_cell.angle_gamma   90.00
#
_symmetry.space_group_name_H-M   'P 1'
#
loop_
_entity.id
_entity.type
_entity.pdbx_description
1 polymer ?
#
loop_
_entity_poly.entity_id
_entity_poly.type
_entity_poly.pdbx_seq_one_letter_code
_entity_poly.pdbx_strand_id
1 'polypeptide(L)'
;MLATHLGVALWLSAVMSRQVGKSYAILLNMKKSIKSSTRLSSLVVEFDREEDGRWIAEIPKLPGVMAYGSTKRNALQRVYAIALRTLADSVEQGSFFTPVSRIFGYGVARG
;
A
#
# COMPACT_ATOMS: atom_id res chain seq x y z
N MET A 1 5.17 -7.66 64.53
CA MET A 1 4.51 -6.46 63.96
C MET A 1 4.94 -6.34 62.49
N LEU A 2 4.44 -7.19 61.58
CA LEU A 2 3.27 -6.99 60.68
C LEU A 2 3.38 -5.80 59.70
N ALA A 3 4.42 -5.76 58.86
CA ALA A 3 4.54 -4.75 57.79
C ALA A 3 5.10 -5.27 56.45
N THR A 4 4.95 -6.56 56.11
CA THR A 4 5.64 -7.12 54.91
C THR A 4 4.75 -7.77 53.85
N HIS A 5 3.43 -7.92 54.07
CA HIS A 5 2.57 -8.58 53.06
C HIS A 5 1.81 -7.61 52.14
N LEU A 6 1.49 -6.39 52.58
CA LEU A 6 0.74 -5.42 51.77
C LEU A 6 1.61 -4.73 50.69
N GLY A 7 2.91 -4.54 50.95
CA GLY A 7 3.82 -3.90 50.00
C GLY A 7 4.11 -4.74 48.75
N VAL A 8 4.22 -6.07 48.92
CA VAL A 8 4.47 -6.99 47.80
C VAL A 8 3.23 -7.14 46.91
N ALA A 9 2.04 -7.12 47.50
CA ALA A 9 0.78 -7.19 46.75
C ALA A 9 0.54 -5.93 45.88
N LEU A 10 0.84 -4.74 46.41
CA LEU A 10 0.78 -3.49 45.64
C LEU A 10 1.87 -3.43 44.56
N TRP A 11 3.07 -3.94 44.86
CA TRP A 11 4.17 -4.03 43.89
C TRP A 11 3.83 -5.00 42.75
N LEU A 12 3.29 -6.18 43.06
CA LEU A 12 2.82 -7.13 42.04
C LEU A 12 1.65 -6.56 41.23
N SER A 13 0.66 -5.91 41.86
CA SER A 13 -0.45 -5.28 41.13
C SER A 13 0.04 -4.21 40.15
N ALA A 14 1.00 -3.38 40.55
CA ALA A 14 1.57 -2.35 39.67
C ALA A 14 2.42 -2.94 38.53
N VAL A 15 3.23 -3.98 38.81
CA VAL A 15 4.04 -4.69 37.80
C VAL A 15 3.16 -5.48 36.83
N MET A 16 2.09 -6.11 37.31
CA MET A 16 1.14 -6.83 36.46
C MET A 16 0.26 -5.87 35.64
N SER A 17 -0.12 -4.71 36.18
CA SER A 17 -0.85 -3.67 35.46
C SER A 17 -0.02 -3.04 34.33
N ARG A 18 1.30 -2.88 34.54
CA ARG A 18 2.24 -2.37 33.52
C ARG A 18 2.48 -3.35 32.36
N GLN A 19 2.29 -4.65 32.56
CA GLN A 19 2.51 -5.66 31.52
C GLN A 19 1.29 -5.81 30.58
N VAL A 20 0.08 -5.64 31.11
CA VAL A 20 -1.16 -5.79 30.32
C VAL A 20 -1.36 -4.63 29.31
N GLY A 21 -0.97 -3.40 29.65
CA GLY A 21 -1.05 -2.24 28.73
C GLY A 21 -0.10 -2.30 27.52
N LYS A 22 1.02 -3.02 27.64
CA LYS A 22 1.98 -3.19 26.54
C LYS A 22 1.43 -4.10 25.44
N SER A 23 0.70 -5.14 25.83
CA SER A 23 0.07 -6.08 24.88
C SER A 23 -0.96 -5.39 23.99
N TYR A 24 -1.79 -4.49 24.55
CA TYR A 24 -2.73 -3.70 23.76
C TYR A 24 -2.05 -2.63 22.90
N ALA A 25 -0.98 -2.00 23.39
CA ALA A 25 -0.20 -1.04 22.62
C ALA A 25 0.45 -1.68 21.37
N ILE A 26 0.94 -2.92 21.48
CA ILE A 26 1.48 -3.68 20.34
C ILE A 26 0.38 -3.96 19.30
N LEU A 27 -0.82 -4.36 19.74
CA LEU A 27 -1.96 -4.59 18.85
C LEU A 27 -2.43 -3.30 18.16
N LEU A 28 -2.43 -2.16 18.87
CA LEU A 28 -2.78 -0.85 18.31
C LEU A 28 -1.74 -0.38 17.29
N ASN A 29 -0.44 -0.53 17.58
CA ASN A 29 0.62 -0.20 16.62
C ASN A 29 0.57 -1.09 15.37
N MET A 30 0.23 -2.38 15.52
CA MET A 30 0.07 -3.31 14.41
C MET A 30 -1.14 -2.96 13.54
N LYS A 31 -2.30 -2.63 14.15
CA LYS A 31 -3.47 -2.13 13.42
C LYS A 31 -3.20 -0.79 12.72
N LYS A 32 -2.43 0.11 13.32
CA LYS A 32 -2.04 1.41 12.75
C LYS A 32 -1.13 1.24 11.53
N SER A 33 -0.17 0.30 11.60
CA SER A 33 0.73 -0.07 10.50
C SER A 33 -0.05 -0.68 9.32
N ILE A 34 -0.98 -1.60 9.58
CA ILE A 34 -1.84 -2.23 8.57
C ILE A 34 -2.77 -1.20 7.91
N LYS A 35 -3.31 -0.23 8.67
CA LYS A 35 -4.13 0.86 8.12
C LYS A 35 -3.31 1.85 7.28
N SER A 36 -2.02 2.05 7.59
CA SER A 36 -1.12 2.94 6.85
C SER A 36 -0.57 2.34 5.55
N SER A 37 -0.44 1.00 5.49
CA SER A 37 -0.04 0.29 4.27
C SER A 37 -1.09 0.42 3.15
N THR A 38 -2.36 0.64 3.52
CA THR A 38 -3.52 0.60 2.59
C THR A 38 -3.80 1.91 1.84
N ARG A 39 -2.84 2.85 1.79
CA ARG A 39 -2.71 3.73 0.60
C ARG A 39 -1.70 3.14 -0.38
N LEU A 40 -1.80 1.83 -0.61
CA LEU A 40 -1.22 1.21 -1.79
C LEU A 40 -1.80 1.97 -2.98
N SER A 41 -0.94 2.72 -3.64
CA SER A 41 -1.15 3.52 -4.82
C SER A 41 -1.73 2.66 -5.94
N SER A 42 -3.03 2.42 -5.90
CA SER A 42 -3.77 1.74 -6.96
C SER A 42 -3.79 2.64 -8.18
N LEU A 43 -3.33 2.11 -9.31
CA LEU A 43 -3.58 2.69 -10.62
C LEU A 43 -5.02 2.31 -10.97
N VAL A 44 -5.93 3.28 -10.87
CA VAL A 44 -7.33 3.11 -11.23
C VAL A 44 -7.44 3.27 -12.74
N VAL A 45 -8.16 2.33 -13.38
CA VAL A 45 -8.51 2.45 -14.79
C VAL A 45 -9.89 3.09 -14.87
N GLU A 46 -9.97 4.24 -15.52
CA GLU A 46 -11.21 4.89 -15.87
C GLU A 46 -11.60 4.47 -17.30
N PHE A 47 -12.90 4.39 -17.56
CA PHE A 47 -13.43 3.97 -18.85
C PHE A 47 -14.44 4.98 -19.35
N ASP A 48 -14.37 5.24 -20.65
CA ASP A 48 -15.39 6.00 -21.37
C ASP A 48 -15.77 5.29 -22.67
N ARG A 49 -16.84 5.74 -23.32
CA ARG A 49 -17.33 5.18 -24.57
C ARG A 49 -17.62 6.30 -25.57
N GLU A 50 -16.97 6.21 -26.72
CA GLU A 50 -17.15 7.12 -27.85
C GLU A 50 -18.54 6.94 -28.49
N GLU A 51 -18.97 7.96 -29.25
CA GLU A 51 -20.25 7.94 -29.99
C GLU A 51 -20.32 6.81 -31.02
N ASP A 52 -19.18 6.44 -31.60
CA ASP A 52 -19.03 5.30 -32.53
C ASP A 52 -19.02 3.93 -31.84
N GLY A 53 -19.12 3.92 -30.51
CA GLY A 53 -19.18 2.72 -29.68
C GLY A 53 -17.83 2.15 -29.24
N ARG A 54 -16.70 2.73 -29.63
CA ARG A 54 -15.36 2.34 -29.15
C ARG A 54 -15.20 2.63 -27.65
N TRP A 55 -14.49 1.75 -26.96
CA TRP A 55 -14.13 1.94 -25.55
C TRP A 55 -12.82 2.68 -25.43
N ILE A 56 -12.76 3.61 -24.48
CA ILE A 56 -11.54 4.26 -24.00
C ILE A 56 -11.25 3.70 -22.61
N ALA A 57 -9.98 3.41 -22.33
CA ALA A 57 -9.49 3.12 -20.99
C ALA A 57 -8.29 4.02 -20.71
N GLU A 58 -8.30 4.72 -19.57
CA GLU A 58 -7.26 5.65 -19.15
C GLU A 58 -6.79 5.33 -17.73
N ILE A 59 -5.52 5.61 -17.43
CA ILE A 59 -4.99 5.62 -16.06
C ILE A 59 -4.57 7.05 -15.72
N PRO A 60 -5.43 7.87 -15.10
CA PRO A 60 -5.15 9.30 -14.87
C PRO A 60 -3.88 9.58 -14.04
N LYS A 61 -3.47 8.60 -13.23
CA LYS A 61 -2.22 8.67 -12.44
C LYS A 61 -0.94 8.53 -13.26
N LEU A 62 -1.05 8.11 -14.53
CA LEU A 62 0.04 8.00 -15.49
C LEU A 62 -0.33 8.85 -16.71
N PRO A 63 0.06 10.14 -16.75
CA PRO A 63 -0.27 11.02 -17.87
C PRO A 63 0.13 10.43 -19.21
N GLY A 64 -0.80 10.41 -20.16
CA GLY A 64 -0.60 9.83 -21.50
C GLY A 64 -0.83 8.32 -21.60
N VAL A 65 -1.17 7.63 -20.50
CA VAL A 65 -1.53 6.20 -20.52
C VAL A 65 -3.03 6.04 -20.77
N MET A 66 -3.37 5.88 -22.04
CA MET A 66 -4.73 5.66 -22.53
C MET A 66 -4.73 4.65 -23.68
N ALA A 67 -5.79 3.86 -23.81
CA ALA A 67 -5.96 2.94 -24.92
C ALA A 67 -7.42 2.85 -25.39
N TYR A 68 -7.58 2.70 -26.70
CA TYR A 68 -8.87 2.36 -27.32
C TYR A 68 -9.05 0.84 -27.47
N GLY A 69 -10.29 0.37 -27.43
CA GLY A 69 -10.64 -1.01 -27.72
C GLY A 69 -12.03 -1.18 -28.32
N SER A 70 -12.22 -2.23 -29.11
CA SER A 70 -13.55 -2.61 -29.62
C SER A 70 -14.49 -3.12 -28.52
N THR A 71 -13.93 -3.55 -27.39
CA THR A 71 -14.65 -3.95 -26.18
C THR A 71 -13.97 -3.36 -24.95
N LYS A 72 -14.71 -3.23 -23.84
CA LYS A 72 -14.17 -2.78 -22.55
C LYS A 72 -12.96 -3.60 -22.10
N ARG A 73 -13.03 -4.93 -22.29
CA ARG A 73 -11.92 -5.85 -21.99
C ARG A 73 -10.70 -5.61 -22.88
N ASN A 74 -10.91 -5.37 -24.17
CA ASN A 74 -9.84 -5.07 -25.10
C ASN A 74 -9.12 -3.74 -24.75
N ALA A 75 -9.88 -2.70 -24.42
CA ALA A 75 -9.33 -1.43 -23.95
C ALA A 75 -8.53 -1.61 -22.65
N LEU A 76 -9.05 -2.38 -21.69
CA LEU A 76 -8.37 -2.71 -20.44
C LEU A 76 -7.03 -3.43 -20.64
N GLN A 77 -7.00 -4.45 -21.51
CA GLN A 77 -5.76 -5.18 -21.78
C GLN A 77 -4.69 -4.27 -22.41
N ARG A 78 -5.11 -3.39 -23.33
CA ARG A 78 -4.21 -2.45 -24.00
C ARG A 78 -3.68 -1.38 -23.05
N VAL A 79 -4.53 -0.78 -22.20
CA VAL A 79 -4.08 0.25 -21.25
C VAL A 79 -3.10 -0.33 -20.23
N TYR A 80 -3.28 -1.59 -19.81
CA TYR A 80 -2.29 -2.27 -18.95
C TYR A 80 -0.94 -2.47 -19.63
N ALA A 81 -0.92 -2.87 -20.90
CA ALA A 81 0.33 -3.01 -21.64
C ALA A 81 1.08 -1.68 -21.77
N ILE A 82 0.35 -0.60 -22.07
CA ILE A 82 0.93 0.75 -22.13
C ILE A 82 1.46 1.16 -20.75
N ALA A 83 0.68 0.96 -19.69
CA ALA A 83 1.10 1.29 -18.33
C ALA A 83 2.41 0.59 -17.94
N LEU A 84 2.53 -0.70 -18.21
CA LEU A 84 3.74 -1.46 -17.92
C LEU A 84 4.95 -0.92 -18.69
N ARG A 85 4.77 -0.55 -19.96
CA ARG A 85 5.83 0.06 -20.78
C ARG A 85 6.24 1.42 -20.21
N THR A 86 5.29 2.31 -19.94
CA THR A 86 5.57 3.63 -19.38
C THR A 86 6.31 3.55 -18.05
N LEU A 87 5.93 2.59 -17.21
CA LEU A 87 6.58 2.33 -15.94
C LEU A 87 8.00 1.80 -16.11
N ALA A 88 8.24 0.94 -17.11
CA ALA A 88 9.58 0.47 -17.46
C ALA A 88 10.46 1.63 -17.96
N ASP A 89 9.97 2.41 -18.93
CA ASP A 89 10.67 3.59 -19.47
C ASP A 89 11.03 4.59 -18.35
N SER A 90 10.14 4.77 -17.36
CA SER A 90 10.41 5.63 -16.19
C SER A 90 11.56 5.12 -15.33
N VAL A 91 11.64 3.79 -15.12
CA VAL A 91 12.73 3.16 -14.37
C VAL A 91 14.07 3.34 -15.10
N GLU A 92 14.10 3.16 -16.42
CA GLU A 92 15.30 3.35 -17.24
C GLU A 92 15.82 4.80 -17.19
N GLN A 93 14.92 5.77 -17.09
CA GLN A 93 15.25 7.19 -16.95
C GLN A 93 15.65 7.60 -15.51
N GLY A 94 15.66 6.65 -14.56
CA GLY A 94 16.00 6.92 -13.15
C GLY A 94 14.85 7.49 -12.31
N SER A 95 13.62 7.47 -12.82
CA SER A 95 12.42 7.87 -12.08
C SER A 95 11.81 6.67 -11.37
N PHE A 96 11.92 6.63 -10.04
CA PHE A 96 11.32 5.57 -9.24
C PHE A 96 9.85 5.85 -8.97
N PHE A 97 8.97 5.36 -9.85
CA PHE A 97 7.54 5.35 -9.54
C PHE A 97 7.29 4.41 -8.36
N THR A 98 6.88 4.97 -7.20
CA THR A 98 6.67 4.25 -5.93
C THR A 98 5.82 2.97 -6.02
N PRO A 99 4.82 2.85 -6.92
CA PRO A 99 4.11 1.59 -7.15
C PRO A 99 4.99 0.46 -7.68
N VAL A 100 5.95 0.74 -8.57
CA VAL A 100 6.80 -0.27 -9.24
C VAL A 100 7.88 -0.78 -8.31
N SER A 101 8.50 0.11 -7.53
CA SER A 101 9.55 -0.26 -6.58
C SER A 101 9.06 -1.20 -5.46
N ARG A 102 7.75 -1.29 -5.24
CA ARG A 102 7.14 -2.24 -4.28
C ARG A 102 6.92 -3.63 -4.87
N ILE A 103 6.83 -3.77 -6.20
CA ILE A 103 6.63 -5.06 -6.88
C ILE A 103 7.87 -5.93 -6.73
N PHE A 104 9.03 -5.30 -6.75
CA PHE A 104 10.30 -5.99 -6.59
C PHE A 104 10.89 -5.68 -5.21
N GLY A 105 10.92 -6.67 -4.33
CA GLY A 105 11.48 -6.55 -2.98
C GLY A 105 13.01 -6.42 -2.97
N TYR A 106 13.59 -5.45 -3.66
CA TYR A 106 15.03 -5.24 -3.70
C TYR A 106 15.47 -4.43 -2.47
N GLY A 107 16.07 -5.12 -1.50
CA GLY A 107 16.97 -4.47 -0.55
C GLY A 107 18.17 -3.93 -1.32
N VAL A 108 18.24 -2.61 -1.48
CA VAL A 108 19.41 -1.95 -2.08
C VAL A 108 20.58 -2.17 -1.12
N ALA A 109 21.42 -3.18 -1.40
CA ALA A 109 22.70 -3.32 -0.74
C ALA A 109 23.52 -2.08 -1.12
N ARG A 110 23.65 -1.15 -0.18
CA ARG A 110 24.59 -0.03 -0.32
C ARG A 110 25.99 -0.63 -0.19
N GLY A 111 26.75 -0.59 -1.28
CA GLY A 111 28.21 -0.70 -1.24
C GLY A 111 28.83 0.57 -0.70
#